data_AF-B4I3H9-F1
#
_entry.id   AF-B4I3H9-F1
#
_cell.length_a   1.000
_cell.length_b   1.000
_cell.length_c   1.000
_cell.angle_alpha   90.00
_cell.angle_beta   90.00
_cell.angle_gamma   90.00
#
_symmetry.space_group_name_H-M   'P 1'
#
loop_
_entity.id
_entity.type
_entity.pdbx_description
1 polymer ?
#
loop_
_entity_poly.entity_id
_entity_poly.type
_entity_poly.pdbx_seq_one_letter_code
_entity_poly.pdbx_strand_id
1 'polypeptide(L)'
;VTFDVLTDSIEKPEQHQLMKRVRLSKSMEGVHYVRTPAGNVVLHCGEHRYLRNAAYKDKVYWKCSKWRKQCRSRVITHILPNGQSRYAVSGVHNHP
;
A
#
# COMPACT_ATOMS: atom_id res chain seq x y z
N VAL A 1 -47.32 -36.47 16.84
CA VAL A 1 -45.87 -36.67 16.60
C VAL A 1 -45.31 -35.33 16.19
N THR A 2 -44.75 -34.58 17.14
CA THR A 2 -44.12 -33.28 16.90
C THR A 2 -42.69 -33.53 16.43
N PHE A 3 -42.31 -32.95 15.29
CA PHE A 3 -40.94 -33.03 14.77
C PHE A 3 -40.16 -31.80 15.25
N ASP A 4 -39.21 -32.01 16.15
CA ASP A 4 -38.28 -30.97 16.59
C ASP A 4 -37.27 -30.68 15.47
N VAL A 5 -37.33 -29.47 14.90
CA VAL A 5 -36.34 -28.97 13.94
C VAL A 5 -35.10 -28.54 14.74
N LEU A 6 -34.12 -29.42 14.84
CA LEU A 6 -32.79 -29.07 15.34
C LEU A 6 -32.09 -28.20 14.28
N THR A 7 -32.07 -26.89 14.52
CA THR A 7 -31.23 -25.96 13.77
C THR A 7 -29.78 -26.09 14.27
N ASP A 8 -28.97 -26.86 13.54
CA ASP A 8 -27.55 -26.94 13.81
C ASP A 8 -26.90 -25.59 13.45
N SER A 9 -26.32 -24.94 14.46
CA SER A 9 -25.68 -23.63 14.30
C SER A 9 -24.33 -23.84 13.62
N ILE A 10 -24.25 -23.49 12.33
CA ILE A 10 -22.99 -23.51 11.57
C ILE A 10 -22.09 -22.39 12.12
N GLU A 11 -21.22 -22.74 13.06
CA GLU A 11 -20.15 -21.87 13.55
C GLU A 11 -19.16 -21.63 12.40
N LYS A 12 -19.07 -20.37 11.95
CA LYS A 12 -18.10 -19.95 10.93
C LYS A 12 -16.68 -20.07 11.52
N PRO A 13 -15.78 -20.85 10.93
CA PRO A 13 -14.44 -20.98 11.46
C PRO A 13 -13.69 -19.65 11.35
N GLU A 14 -13.08 -19.32 12.48
CA GLU A 14 -12.37 -18.11 12.81
C GLU A 14 -11.17 -17.89 11.87
N GLN A 15 -11.16 -16.72 11.22
CA GLN A 15 -10.00 -15.94 10.83
C GLN A 15 -8.78 -16.72 10.27
N HIS A 16 -8.83 -17.06 8.98
CA HIS A 16 -7.61 -17.25 8.20
C HIS A 16 -6.82 -15.94 8.20
N GLN A 17 -5.83 -15.81 9.11
CA GLN A 17 -4.81 -14.79 9.02
C GLN A 17 -3.90 -15.13 7.84
N LEU A 18 -4.40 -14.85 6.63
CA LEU A 18 -3.62 -14.80 5.40
C LEU A 18 -2.38 -13.98 5.73
N MET A 19 -1.21 -14.64 5.72
CA MET A 19 0.08 -14.02 5.93
C MET A 19 0.20 -12.84 4.97
N LYS A 20 -0.14 -11.64 5.45
CA LYS A 20 -0.09 -10.42 4.65
C LYS A 20 1.39 -10.30 4.30
N ARG A 21 1.74 -10.48 3.02
CA ARG A 21 3.13 -10.35 2.53
C ARG A 21 3.74 -9.12 3.19
N VAL A 22 4.60 -9.35 4.17
CA VAL A 22 5.15 -8.27 4.99
C VAL A 22 6.09 -7.51 4.07
N ARG A 23 5.65 -6.35 3.60
CA ARG A 23 6.55 -5.45 2.88
C ARG A 23 7.48 -4.86 3.95
N LEU A 24 8.79 -5.06 3.80
CA LEU A 24 9.78 -4.46 4.70
C LEU A 24 9.58 -2.95 4.69
N SER A 25 9.05 -2.40 5.79
CA SER A 25 8.81 -0.98 5.94
C SER A 25 10.09 -0.26 6.36
N LYS A 26 10.46 0.80 5.66
CA LYS A 26 11.63 1.65 5.91
C LYS A 26 11.20 2.98 6.59
N SER A 27 12.11 3.60 7.34
CA SER A 27 11.97 4.99 7.82
C SER A 27 11.89 5.96 6.65
N MET A 28 11.48 7.22 6.84
CA MET A 28 11.26 8.15 5.73
C MET A 28 12.52 8.71 5.05
N GLU A 29 13.72 8.38 5.51
CA GLU A 29 14.99 8.98 5.03
C GLU A 29 15.23 8.82 3.52
N GLY A 30 14.72 7.75 2.92
CA GLY A 30 14.91 7.46 1.49
C GLY A 30 13.86 8.06 0.56
N VAL A 31 12.90 8.84 1.07
CA VAL A 31 11.84 9.44 0.25
C VAL A 31 11.58 10.89 0.59
N HIS A 32 11.19 11.67 -0.42
CA HIS A 32 10.82 13.07 -0.24
C HIS A 32 9.67 13.47 -1.15
N TYR A 33 8.86 14.40 -0.67
CA TYR A 33 7.73 14.95 -1.41
C TYR A 33 8.16 16.20 -2.18
N VAL A 34 7.76 16.29 -3.44
CA VAL A 34 8.04 17.46 -4.29
C VAL A 34 6.73 18.02 -4.81
N ARG A 35 6.53 19.35 -4.67
CA ARG A 35 5.43 20.07 -5.32
C ARG A 35 5.87 20.46 -6.74
N THR A 36 5.09 20.03 -7.72
CA THR A 36 5.30 20.42 -9.12
C THR A 36 4.75 21.83 -9.37
N PRO A 37 5.20 22.54 -10.43
CA PRO A 37 4.63 23.85 -10.80
C PRO A 37 3.12 23.82 -11.07
N ALA A 38 2.60 22.69 -11.55
CA ALA A 38 1.17 22.46 -11.74
C ALA A 38 0.40 22.17 -10.42
N GLY A 39 1.03 22.33 -9.26
CA GLY A 39 0.42 22.13 -7.93
C GLY A 39 0.34 20.68 -7.45
N ASN A 40 0.65 19.69 -8.30
CA ASN A 40 0.61 18.28 -7.91
C ASN A 40 1.78 17.92 -6.97
N VAL A 41 1.51 17.06 -5.97
CA VAL A 41 2.55 16.46 -5.13
C VAL A 41 2.99 15.12 -5.72
N VAL A 42 4.30 14.97 -5.91
CA VAL A 42 4.94 13.72 -6.34
C VAL A 42 5.88 13.21 -5.25
N LEU A 43 6.19 11.92 -5.30
CA LEU A 43 7.12 11.28 -4.37
C LEU A 43 8.39 10.89 -5.11
N HIS A 44 9.54 11.23 -4.56
CA HIS A 44 10.83 10.73 -5.00
C HIS A 44 11.31 9.66 -4.02
N CYS A 45 11.80 8.54 -4.54
CA CYS A 45 12.35 7.43 -3.77
C CYS A 45 13.61 6.93 -4.50
N GLY A 46 14.78 7.19 -3.94
CA GLY A 46 16.04 7.09 -4.67
C GLY A 46 16.03 7.98 -5.92
N GLU A 47 16.44 7.44 -7.06
CA GLU A 47 16.51 8.15 -8.36
C GLU A 47 15.15 8.24 -9.08
N HIS A 48 14.12 7.58 -8.55
CA HIS A 48 12.87 7.37 -9.27
C HIS A 48 11.74 8.26 -8.75
N ARG A 49 11.00 8.85 -9.69
CA ARG A 49 9.79 9.65 -9.41
C ARG A 49 8.52 8.82 -9.47
N TYR A 50 7.63 9.02 -8.51
CA TYR A 50 6.35 8.37 -8.37
C TYR A 50 5.19 9.38 -8.31
N LEU A 51 4.06 8.97 -8.89
CA LEU A 51 2.81 9.73 -8.94
C LEU A 51 1.82 9.13 -7.96
N ARG A 52 0.97 9.96 -7.36
CA ARG A 52 -0.12 9.48 -6.50
C ARG A 52 -1.07 8.60 -7.33
N ASN A 53 -1.34 7.40 -6.84
CA ASN A 53 -2.28 6.47 -7.45
C ASN A 53 -3.60 6.44 -6.68
N ALA A 54 -3.53 6.33 -5.36
CA ALA A 54 -4.69 6.33 -4.47
C ALA A 54 -4.28 6.74 -3.06
N ALA A 55 -5.24 7.17 -2.25
CA ALA A 55 -5.07 7.42 -0.82
C ALA A 55 -6.23 6.78 -0.06
N TYR A 56 -5.91 6.05 1.00
CA TYR A 56 -6.89 5.38 1.84
C TYR A 56 -6.46 5.52 3.30
N LYS A 57 -7.26 6.22 4.10
CA LYS A 57 -7.00 6.47 5.52
C LYS A 57 -5.57 7.00 5.74
N ASP A 58 -4.72 6.17 6.31
CA ASP A 58 -3.35 6.40 6.73
C ASP A 58 -2.30 6.04 5.66
N LYS A 59 -2.72 5.49 4.52
CA LYS A 59 -1.83 5.03 3.43
C LYS A 59 -2.01 5.84 2.16
N VAL A 60 -0.89 6.13 1.51
CA VAL A 60 -0.87 6.65 0.13
C VAL A 60 -0.12 5.68 -0.76
N TYR A 61 -0.77 5.31 -1.85
CA TYR A 61 -0.23 4.41 -2.87
C TYR A 61 0.32 5.24 -4.02
N TRP A 62 1.55 4.96 -4.40
CA TRP A 62 2.30 5.66 -5.42
C TRP A 62 2.70 4.69 -6.53
N LYS A 63 2.57 5.15 -7.78
CA LYS A 63 3.00 4.41 -8.96
C LYS A 63 4.18 5.09 -9.62
N CYS A 64 5.12 4.33 -10.15
CA CYS A 64 6.23 4.91 -10.90
C CYS A 64 5.71 5.84 -12.01
N SER A 65 6.38 6.98 -12.23
CA SER A 65 6.04 7.93 -13.28
C SER A 65 6.13 7.34 -14.69
N LYS A 66 6.97 6.31 -14.90
CA LYS A 66 7.08 5.56 -16.16
C LYS A 66 6.15 4.35 -16.24
N TRP A 67 5.04 4.30 -15.48
CA TRP A 67 4.09 3.18 -15.51
C TRP A 67 3.51 2.91 -16.92
N ARG A 68 3.42 3.93 -17.77
CA ARG A 68 3.01 3.80 -19.19
C ARG A 68 4.03 3.01 -20.03
N LYS A 69 5.30 2.96 -19.60
CA LYS A 69 6.36 2.09 -20.15
C LYS A 69 6.36 0.70 -19.47
N GLN A 70 5.20 0.23 -19.01
CA GLN A 70 5.02 -1.02 -18.28
C GLN A 70 5.77 -1.13 -16.93
N CYS A 71 6.32 -0.04 -16.39
CA CYS A 71 6.95 -0.08 -15.08
C CYS A 71 5.94 -0.36 -13.96
N ARG A 72 6.16 -1.46 -13.24
CA ARG A 72 5.29 -1.91 -12.15
C ARG A 72 5.84 -1.63 -10.75
N SER A 73 6.94 -0.89 -10.63
CA SER A 73 7.41 -0.38 -9.34
C SER A 73 6.35 0.50 -8.66
N ARG A 74 6.15 0.29 -7.37
CA ARG A 74 5.19 0.99 -6.49
C ARG A 74 5.85 1.34 -5.16
N VAL A 75 5.44 2.48 -4.61
CA VAL A 75 5.76 2.85 -3.22
C VAL A 75 4.45 3.01 -2.46
N ILE A 76 4.43 2.60 -1.21
CA ILE A 76 3.32 2.84 -0.29
C ILE A 76 3.89 3.61 0.88
N THR A 77 3.39 4.82 1.14
CA THR A 77 3.68 5.56 2.37
C THR A 77 2.56 5.35 3.37
N HIS A 78 2.88 5.29 4.66
CA HIS A 78 1.96 4.95 5.73
C HIS A 78 2.29 5.76 6.98
N ILE A 79 1.31 6.45 7.55
CA ILE A 79 1.43 7.15 8.83
C ILE A 79 0.89 6.21 9.92
N LEU A 80 1.74 5.83 10.88
CA LEU A 80 1.36 5.00 12.01
C LEU A 80 0.54 5.82 13.03
N PRO A 81 -0.26 5.16 13.90
CA PRO A 81 -1.04 5.85 14.94
C PRO A 81 -0.20 6.71 15.89
N ASN A 82 1.08 6.37 16.08
CA ASN A 82 2.03 7.14 16.88
C ASN A 82 2.61 8.38 16.14
N GLY A 83 2.09 8.73 14.97
CA GLY A 83 2.57 9.83 14.13
C GLY A 83 3.79 9.51 13.28
N GLN A 84 4.45 8.37 13.48
CA GLN A 84 5.63 7.99 12.70
C GLN A 84 5.23 7.60 11.28
N SER A 85 5.92 8.17 10.29
CA SER A 85 5.74 7.79 8.89
C SER A 85 6.72 6.71 8.45
N ARG A 86 6.27 5.76 7.63
CA ARG A 86 7.08 4.70 7.03
C ARG A 86 6.72 4.51 5.56
N TYR A 87 7.61 3.90 4.78
CA TYR A 87 7.29 3.48 3.42
C TYR A 87 7.70 2.06 3.11
N ALA A 88 7.11 1.51 2.07
CA ALA A 88 7.51 0.25 1.49
C ALA A 88 7.61 0.39 -0.04
N VAL A 89 8.62 -0.25 -0.63
CA VAL A 89 8.77 -0.35 -2.08
C VAL A 89 8.36 -1.76 -2.52
N SER A 90 7.77 -1.87 -3.71
CA SER A 90 7.44 -3.16 -4.31
C SER A 90 7.51 -3.14 -5.82
N GLY A 91 7.85 -4.28 -6.40
CA GLY A 91 8.18 -4.38 -7.81
C GLY A 91 9.58 -3.84 -8.10
N VAL A 92 10.01 -4.00 -9.35
CA VAL A 92 11.30 -3.53 -9.85
C VAL A 92 11.07 -2.53 -10.97
N HIS A 93 12.02 -1.61 -11.14
CA HIS A 93 12.04 -0.72 -12.30
C HIS A 93 12.53 -1.50 -13.52
N ASN A 94 11.92 -1.24 -14.67
CA ASN A 94 12.32 -1.75 -15.98
C ASN A 94 12.90 -0.64 -16.86
N HIS A 95 13.38 0.43 -16.23
CA HIS A 95 13.92 1.62 -16.85
C HIS A 95 14.91 2.29 -15.89
N PRO A 96 15.82 3.13 -16.41
CA PRO A 96 16.61 4.06 -15.60
C PRO A 96 15.73 5.12 -14.93
#